data_AF-A0A1X2IHI8-F1
#
_entry.id   AF-A0A1X2IHI8-F1
#
_cell.length_a   1.000
_cell.length_b   1.000
_cell.length_c   1.000
_cell.angle_alpha   90.00
_cell.angle_beta   90.00
_cell.angle_gamma   90.00
#
_symmetry.space_group_name_H-M   'P 1'
#
loop_
_entity.id
_entity.type
_entity.pdbx_description
1 polymer ?
#
loop_
_entity_poly.entity_id
_entity_poly.type
_entity_poly.pdbx_seq_one_letter_code
_entity_poly.pdbx_strand_id
1 'polypeptide(L)'
;MTDDDDEVAQDEALDGLASYFSGAKSKVVVTTSKHCSKICYEFCAELVSMFPDAQFAKRGGNHEIRQIIKVAIDKGFTDMLIVNEDRKTPNAITLIHLPDGPTAYFKLTSFVPSKKIGGHGVVTAHNPEIILNNFNTRLGHTIGRMFQAMFPHVPEFQGRQVVTFHNQRDFIFVRRHRYVFRDTEKVGLQELGPKFTLKLKWLQKGTYNRDGEYEWFFKPE
;
A
#
# COMPACT_ATOMS: atom_id res chain seq x y z
N MET A 1 -3.90 -30.65 -4.47
CA MET A 1 -3.22 -29.49 -3.86
C MET A 1 -2.10 -28.97 -4.74
N THR A 2 -1.47 -29.79 -5.59
CA THR A 2 -0.45 -29.34 -6.56
C THR A 2 -1.01 -28.52 -7.72
N ASP A 3 -2.18 -28.89 -8.26
CA ASP A 3 -2.69 -28.27 -9.48
C ASP A 3 -3.17 -26.82 -9.30
N ASP A 4 -3.75 -26.50 -8.13
CA ASP A 4 -4.25 -25.15 -7.80
C ASP A 4 -3.08 -24.16 -7.55
N ASP A 5 -1.98 -24.65 -6.95
CA ASP A 5 -0.77 -23.86 -6.73
C ASP A 5 -0.03 -23.56 -8.05
N ASP A 6 -0.01 -24.52 -8.99
CA ASP A 6 0.58 -24.32 -10.32
C ASP A 6 -0.22 -23.31 -11.16
N GLU A 7 -1.55 -23.31 -11.06
CA GLU A 7 -2.40 -22.31 -11.72
C GLU A 7 -2.18 -20.90 -11.14
N VAL A 8 -2.13 -20.76 -9.82
CA VAL A 8 -1.83 -19.47 -9.17
C VAL A 8 -0.45 -18.95 -9.57
N ALA A 9 0.57 -19.81 -9.63
CA ALA A 9 1.91 -19.42 -10.04
C ALA A 9 1.96 -18.94 -11.50
N GLN A 10 1.20 -19.59 -12.40
CA GLN A 10 1.10 -19.17 -13.80
C GLN A 10 0.37 -17.83 -13.95
N ASP A 11 -0.73 -17.63 -13.23
CA ASP A 11 -1.44 -16.35 -13.18
C ASP A 11 -0.51 -15.24 -12.68
N GLU A 12 0.24 -15.50 -11.61
CA GLU A 12 1.19 -14.55 -11.02
C GLU A 12 2.37 -14.22 -11.95
N ALA A 13 2.78 -15.15 -12.82
CA ALA A 13 3.85 -14.90 -13.79
C ALA A 13 3.39 -14.02 -14.97
N LEU A 14 2.09 -13.95 -15.21
CA LEU A 14 1.48 -13.23 -16.34
C LEU A 14 0.67 -12.00 -15.91
N ASP A 15 0.55 -11.75 -14.60
CA ASP A 15 -0.20 -10.62 -14.06
C ASP A 15 0.48 -9.27 -14.36
N GLY A 16 -0.28 -8.19 -14.18
CA GLY A 16 0.25 -6.83 -14.38
C GLY A 16 1.40 -6.45 -13.45
N LEU A 17 1.69 -7.26 -12.43
CA LEU A 17 2.75 -7.05 -11.43
C LEU A 17 4.02 -7.86 -11.76
N ALA A 18 3.99 -8.79 -12.73
CA ALA A 18 5.10 -9.67 -13.05
C ALA A 18 6.42 -8.93 -13.36
N SER A 19 6.33 -7.73 -13.94
CA SER A 19 7.50 -6.87 -14.20
C SER A 19 8.21 -6.44 -12.92
N TYR A 20 7.47 -6.17 -11.83
CA TYR A 20 8.05 -5.88 -10.53
C TYR A 20 8.77 -7.11 -9.98
N PHE A 21 8.11 -8.28 -9.99
CA PHE A 21 8.68 -9.53 -9.45
C PHE A 21 9.84 -10.11 -10.27
N SER A 22 10.07 -9.62 -11.49
CA SER A 22 11.27 -9.93 -12.29
C SER A 22 12.44 -8.97 -12.04
N GLY A 23 12.32 -8.04 -11.08
CA GLY A 23 13.43 -7.22 -10.58
C GLY A 23 13.33 -5.73 -10.88
N ALA A 24 12.19 -5.24 -11.39
CA ALA A 24 12.01 -3.79 -11.56
C ALA A 24 12.00 -3.07 -10.20
N LYS A 25 12.57 -1.85 -10.17
CA LYS A 25 12.64 -1.03 -8.96
C LYS A 25 11.29 -0.38 -8.69
N SER A 26 10.82 -0.47 -7.44
CA SER A 26 9.60 0.25 -7.02
C SER A 26 9.81 1.78 -7.07
N LYS A 27 8.77 2.49 -7.51
CA LYS A 27 8.72 3.95 -7.49
C LYS A 27 7.28 4.39 -7.24
N VAL A 28 7.01 4.84 -6.02
CA VAL A 28 5.65 5.14 -5.55
C VAL A 28 5.38 6.65 -5.60
N VAL A 29 4.22 7.05 -6.11
CA VAL A 29 3.71 8.42 -5.95
C VAL A 29 2.50 8.43 -5.02
N VAL A 30 2.55 9.29 -4.00
CA VAL A 30 1.43 9.56 -3.11
C VAL A 30 0.81 10.90 -3.49
N THR A 31 -0.50 10.91 -3.70
CA THR A 31 -1.28 12.13 -3.98
C THR A 31 -2.58 12.10 -3.19
N THR A 32 -3.33 13.20 -3.26
CA THR A 32 -4.63 13.36 -2.60
C THR A 32 -5.78 13.48 -3.60
N SER A 33 -7.02 13.38 -3.09
CA SER A 33 -8.19 13.95 -3.74
C SER A 33 -8.09 15.48 -3.84
N LYS A 34 -8.99 16.10 -4.62
CA LYS A 34 -9.06 17.55 -4.77
C LYS A 34 -9.42 18.21 -3.43
N HIS A 35 -8.83 19.36 -3.15
CA HIS A 35 -9.16 20.20 -1.97
C HIS A 35 -9.06 19.50 -0.60
N CYS A 36 -8.09 18.59 -0.42
CA CYS A 36 -7.86 17.94 0.87
C CYS A 36 -7.44 18.92 1.98
N SER A 37 -7.79 18.56 3.22
CA SER A 37 -7.41 19.28 4.42
C SER A 37 -5.98 18.97 4.86
N LYS A 38 -5.51 19.73 5.85
CA LYS A 38 -4.18 19.54 6.47
C LYS A 38 -3.97 18.11 6.98
N ILE A 39 -4.99 17.49 7.58
CA ILE A 39 -4.89 16.14 8.17
C ILE A 39 -4.62 15.09 7.08
N CYS A 40 -5.22 15.24 5.90
CA CYS A 40 -4.92 14.36 4.77
C CYS A 40 -3.50 14.54 4.25
N TYR A 41 -2.98 15.77 4.17
CA TYR A 41 -1.57 15.98 3.81
C TYR A 41 -0.62 15.42 4.87
N GLU A 42 -0.95 15.52 6.17
CA GLU A 42 -0.17 14.89 7.24
C GLU A 42 -0.16 13.37 7.08
N PHE A 43 -1.30 12.75 6.75
CA PHE A 43 -1.34 11.32 6.46
C PHE A 43 -0.52 10.94 5.22
N CYS A 44 -0.56 11.75 4.16
CA CYS A 44 0.27 11.51 2.97
C CYS A 44 1.76 11.58 3.30
N ALA A 45 2.19 12.51 4.16
CA ALA A 45 3.58 12.60 4.60
C ALA A 45 4.01 11.33 5.38
N GLU A 46 3.12 10.78 6.20
CA GLU A 46 3.35 9.51 6.91
C GLU A 46 3.43 8.31 5.95
N LEU A 47 2.61 8.28 4.90
CA LEU A 47 2.69 7.27 3.84
C LEU A 47 4.00 7.37 3.05
N VAL A 48 4.42 8.59 2.68
CA VAL A 48 5.70 8.82 1.99
C VAL A 48 6.89 8.37 2.85
N SER A 49 6.81 8.55 4.17
CA SER A 49 7.82 8.04 5.10
C SER A 49 7.82 6.50 5.19
N MET A 50 6.67 5.85 4.95
CA MET A 50 6.51 4.40 5.07
C MET A 50 7.12 3.62 3.90
N PHE A 51 6.99 4.14 2.67
CA PHE A 51 7.43 3.47 1.46
C PHE A 51 8.77 4.06 0.97
N PRO A 52 9.82 3.23 0.78
CA PRO A 52 11.09 3.72 0.23
C PRO A 52 10.91 4.36 -1.15
N ASP A 53 11.69 5.41 -1.43
CA ASP A 53 11.64 6.18 -2.68
C ASP A 53 10.28 6.80 -3.05
N ALA A 54 9.31 6.79 -2.13
CA ALA A 54 8.01 7.39 -2.37
C ALA A 54 8.10 8.92 -2.46
N GLN A 55 7.30 9.50 -3.35
CA GLN A 55 7.26 10.94 -3.56
C GLN A 55 5.84 11.47 -3.39
N PHE A 56 5.72 12.61 -2.72
CA PHE A 56 4.45 13.33 -2.68
C PHE A 56 4.27 14.19 -3.92
N ALA A 57 3.14 14.05 -4.59
CA ALA A 57 2.72 14.94 -5.67
C ALA A 57 1.37 15.58 -5.31
N LYS A 58 1.34 16.91 -5.20
CA LYS A 58 0.09 17.63 -4.94
C LYS A 58 -0.79 17.62 -6.20
N ARG A 59 -2.02 17.11 -6.07
CA ARG A 59 -3.02 17.19 -7.14
C ARG A 59 -3.57 18.60 -7.29
N GLY A 60 -3.48 19.17 -8.49
CA GLY A 60 -4.16 20.43 -8.80
C GLY A 60 -5.67 20.25 -8.89
N GLY A 61 -6.45 21.28 -8.50
CA GLY A 61 -7.92 21.22 -8.43
C GLY A 61 -8.63 20.84 -9.74
N ASN A 62 -8.01 21.15 -10.89
CA ASN A 62 -8.60 20.87 -12.20
C ASN A 62 -8.19 19.52 -12.79
N HIS A 63 -7.27 18.78 -12.15
CA HIS A 63 -6.77 17.52 -12.72
C HIS A 63 -7.69 16.36 -12.38
N GLU A 64 -8.13 15.63 -13.39
CA GLU A 64 -8.86 14.37 -13.28
C GLU A 64 -7.93 13.20 -12.93
N ILE A 65 -8.52 12.07 -12.50
CA ILE A 65 -7.73 10.89 -12.11
C ILE A 65 -6.95 10.34 -13.32
N ARG A 66 -7.58 10.25 -14.49
CA ARG A 66 -6.94 9.79 -15.73
C ARG A 66 -5.71 10.65 -16.11
N GLN A 67 -5.79 11.96 -15.90
CA GLN A 67 -4.70 12.88 -16.21
C GLN A 67 -3.49 12.68 -15.28
N ILE A 68 -3.74 12.53 -13.97
CA ILE A 68 -2.64 12.31 -13.02
C ILE A 68 -2.02 10.91 -13.16
N ILE A 69 -2.81 9.90 -13.55
CA ILE A 69 -2.30 8.56 -13.91
C ILE A 69 -1.35 8.67 -15.10
N LYS A 70 -1.76 9.35 -16.18
CA LYS A 70 -0.91 9.56 -17.36
C LYS A 70 0.40 10.23 -16.99
N VAL A 71 0.35 11.31 -16.20
CA VAL A 71 1.57 12.00 -15.74
C VAL A 71 2.44 11.10 -14.85
N ALA A 72 1.86 10.22 -14.04
CA ALA A 72 2.62 9.28 -13.23
C ALA A 72 3.33 8.23 -14.10
N ILE A 73 2.65 7.70 -15.12
CA ILE A 73 3.22 6.79 -16.12
C ILE A 73 4.35 7.46 -16.89
N ASP A 74 4.14 8.67 -17.39
CA ASP A 74 5.15 9.44 -18.14
C ASP A 74 6.41 9.73 -17.29
N LYS A 75 6.26 9.78 -15.96
CA LYS A 75 7.36 9.94 -14.99
C LYS A 75 7.97 8.62 -14.52
N GLY A 76 7.50 7.49 -15.04
CA GLY A 76 7.97 6.15 -14.72
C GLY A 76 7.70 5.72 -13.28
N PHE A 77 6.60 6.17 -12.67
CA PHE A 77 6.14 5.60 -11.40
C PHE A 77 5.55 4.20 -11.64
N THR A 78 5.83 3.28 -10.73
CA THR A 78 5.30 1.91 -10.75
C THR A 78 3.98 1.82 -10.00
N ASP A 79 3.77 2.67 -9.00
CA ASP A 79 2.59 2.60 -8.15
C ASP A 79 2.11 4.01 -7.78
N MET A 80 0.79 4.16 -7.69
CA MET A 80 0.14 5.40 -7.33
C MET A 80 -0.85 5.18 -6.19
N LEU A 81 -0.67 5.93 -5.11
CA LEU A 81 -1.58 6.00 -3.97
C LEU A 81 -2.36 7.32 -4.02
N ILE A 82 -3.68 7.23 -4.09
CA ILE A 82 -4.59 8.37 -3.99
C ILE A 82 -5.29 8.32 -2.65
N VAL A 83 -5.02 9.27 -1.77
CA VAL A 83 -5.69 9.42 -0.48
C VAL A 83 -6.94 10.28 -0.64
N ASN A 84 -8.07 9.74 -0.21
CA ASN A 84 -9.34 10.46 -0.17
C ASN A 84 -9.65 10.92 1.25
N GLU A 85 -10.43 12.00 1.34
CA GLU A 85 -10.87 12.59 2.58
C GLU A 85 -12.39 12.79 2.56
N ASP A 86 -13.03 12.58 3.72
CA ASP A 86 -14.40 13.01 3.98
C ASP A 86 -14.46 13.72 5.34
N ARG A 87 -15.20 14.82 5.43
CA ARG A 87 -15.32 15.65 6.66
C ARG A 87 -13.98 15.92 7.35
N LYS A 88 -12.95 16.32 6.59
CA LYS A 88 -11.59 16.61 7.10
C LYS A 88 -10.85 15.41 7.68
N THR A 89 -11.31 14.19 7.40
CA THR A 89 -10.71 12.95 7.88
C THR A 89 -10.38 12.02 6.70
N PRO A 90 -9.14 11.51 6.59
CA PRO A 90 -8.80 10.50 5.59
C PRO A 90 -9.73 9.29 5.71
N ASN A 91 -10.36 8.87 4.62
CA ASN A 91 -11.42 7.86 4.64
C ASN A 91 -11.26 6.75 3.60
N ALA A 92 -10.37 6.92 2.61
CA ALA A 92 -10.09 5.89 1.63
C ALA A 92 -8.69 6.05 1.02
N ILE A 93 -8.18 4.94 0.47
CA ILE A 93 -6.97 4.90 -0.33
C ILE A 93 -7.28 4.11 -1.59
N THR A 94 -6.94 4.68 -2.75
CA THR A 94 -6.88 3.94 -4.01
C THR A 94 -5.43 3.64 -4.34
N LEU A 95 -5.10 2.36 -4.47
CA LEU A 95 -3.79 1.88 -4.93
C LEU A 95 -3.93 1.44 -6.39
N ILE A 96 -3.12 2.02 -7.27
CA ILE A 96 -3.07 1.71 -8.70
C ILE A 96 -1.65 1.24 -9.02
N HIS A 97 -1.52 0.04 -9.55
CA HIS A 97 -0.26 -0.39 -10.16
C HIS A 97 -0.19 0.13 -11.60
N LEU A 98 0.95 0.68 -12.00
CA LEU A 98 1.17 1.36 -13.27
C LEU A 98 2.20 0.57 -14.11
N PRO A 99 2.14 0.66 -15.45
CA PRO A 99 1.23 1.48 -16.26
C PRO A 99 -0.13 0.85 -16.54
N ASP A 100 -0.23 -0.47 -16.46
CA ASP A 100 -1.42 -1.25 -16.85
C ASP A 100 -1.95 -2.14 -15.72
N GLY A 101 -1.41 -1.95 -14.52
CA GLY A 101 -1.66 -2.83 -13.38
C GLY A 101 -3.02 -2.60 -12.71
N PRO A 102 -3.45 -3.53 -11.83
CA PRO A 102 -4.76 -3.48 -11.20
C PRO A 102 -4.94 -2.25 -10.30
N THR A 103 -6.21 -1.89 -10.08
CA THR A 103 -6.60 -0.82 -9.15
C THR A 103 -7.42 -1.36 -8.00
N ALA A 104 -6.94 -1.18 -6.78
CA ALA A 104 -7.62 -1.57 -5.55
C ALA A 104 -8.08 -0.34 -4.77
N TYR A 105 -9.34 -0.32 -4.35
CA TYR A 105 -9.86 0.73 -3.48
C TYR A 105 -10.16 0.18 -2.09
N PHE A 106 -9.60 0.86 -1.11
CA PHE A 106 -9.73 0.52 0.30
C PHE A 106 -10.48 1.62 1.04
N LYS A 107 -11.47 1.23 1.84
CA LYS A 107 -11.96 2.09 2.92
C LYS A 107 -10.89 2.15 4.00
N LEU A 108 -10.51 3.36 4.39
CA LEU A 108 -9.57 3.64 5.47
C LEU A 108 -10.33 3.93 6.75
N THR A 109 -9.94 3.29 7.84
CA THR A 109 -10.49 3.52 9.18
C THR A 109 -9.40 3.51 10.23
N SER A 110 -9.70 4.02 11.42
CA SER A 110 -8.83 3.92 12.61
C SER A 110 -7.43 4.48 12.41
N PHE A 111 -7.31 5.59 11.65
CA PHE A 111 -6.05 6.28 11.45
C PHE A 111 -5.59 6.98 12.75
N VAL A 112 -4.37 6.66 13.18
CA VAL A 112 -3.65 7.31 14.28
C VAL A 112 -2.28 7.75 13.76
N PRO A 113 -1.98 9.07 13.69
CA PRO A 113 -0.67 9.58 13.30
C PRO A 113 0.44 9.11 14.25
N SER A 114 1.69 9.00 13.75
CA SER A 114 2.84 8.56 14.55
C SER A 114 3.01 9.40 15.83
N LYS A 115 2.85 10.72 15.71
CA LYS A 115 2.95 11.69 16.82
C LYS A 115 1.95 11.47 17.95
N LYS A 116 0.83 10.77 17.71
CA LYS A 116 -0.17 10.45 18.73
C LYS A 116 0.08 9.11 19.41
N ILE A 117 1.09 8.35 18.99
CA ILE A 117 1.46 7.06 19.56
C ILE A 117 2.51 7.30 20.65
N GLY A 118 2.18 6.95 21.89
CA GLY A 118 3.11 7.03 23.01
C GLY A 118 4.30 6.08 22.81
N GLY A 119 5.52 6.58 23.08
CA GLY A 119 6.75 5.77 22.97
C GLY A 119 7.14 5.39 21.54
N HIS A 120 6.61 6.07 20.52
CA HIS A 120 7.02 5.84 19.13
C HIS A 120 8.52 6.14 18.94
N GLY A 121 9.18 5.30 18.14
CA GLY A 121 10.56 5.50 17.76
C GLY A 121 10.68 6.41 16.55
N VAL A 122 11.93 6.76 16.22
CA VAL A 122 12.26 7.58 15.04
C VAL A 122 12.54 6.68 13.84
N VAL A 123 11.86 6.94 12.73
CA VAL A 123 12.10 6.30 11.44
C VAL A 123 13.51 6.64 10.94
N THR A 124 14.29 5.63 10.57
CA THR A 124 15.56 5.79 9.85
C THR A 124 15.36 5.55 8.35
N ALA A 125 16.33 5.96 7.53
CA ALA A 125 16.29 5.87 6.08
C ALA A 125 16.43 4.44 5.50
N HIS A 126 16.56 3.43 6.37
CA HIS A 126 16.74 2.06 5.93
C HIS A 126 15.45 1.47 5.32
N ASN A 127 15.62 0.68 4.27
CA ASN A 127 14.54 -0.09 3.66
C ASN A 127 13.97 -1.12 4.65
N PRO A 128 12.66 -1.05 4.97
CA PRO A 128 12.06 -1.98 5.92
C PRO A 128 11.82 -3.35 5.27
N GLU A 129 11.77 -4.37 6.11
CA GLU A 129 11.19 -5.67 5.78
C GLU A 129 9.66 -5.56 5.65
N ILE A 130 9.03 -6.53 5.00
CA ILE A 130 7.58 -6.58 4.82
C ILE A 130 7.06 -7.90 5.37
N ILE A 131 5.98 -7.84 6.13
CA ILE A 131 5.25 -9.02 6.59
C ILE A 131 3.83 -8.95 6.04
N LEU A 132 3.46 -9.95 5.24
CA LEU A 132 2.10 -10.17 4.75
C LEU A 132 1.52 -11.36 5.51
N ASN A 133 0.54 -11.13 6.39
CA ASN A 133 -0.10 -12.19 7.17
C ASN A 133 -1.53 -12.44 6.68
N ASN A 134 -1.90 -13.71 6.49
CA ASN A 134 -3.24 -14.18 6.13
C ASN A 134 -3.78 -13.67 4.78
N PHE A 135 -2.93 -13.61 3.76
CA PHE A 135 -3.30 -13.29 2.38
C PHE A 135 -3.45 -14.57 1.53
N ASN A 136 -4.09 -15.60 2.07
CA ASN A 136 -4.03 -16.97 1.54
C ASN A 136 -5.06 -17.27 0.44
N THR A 137 -6.00 -16.36 0.18
CA THR A 137 -6.99 -16.54 -0.91
C THR A 137 -6.44 -15.97 -2.21
N ARG A 138 -6.91 -16.39 -3.39
CA ARG A 138 -6.45 -15.82 -4.67
C ARG A 138 -6.53 -14.28 -4.70
N LEU A 139 -7.64 -13.71 -4.22
CA LEU A 139 -7.77 -12.26 -4.04
C LEU A 139 -6.75 -11.70 -3.03
N GLY A 140 -6.52 -12.42 -1.93
CA GLY A 140 -5.49 -12.11 -0.95
C GLY A 140 -4.09 -12.07 -1.56
N HIS A 141 -3.71 -13.06 -2.36
CA HIS A 141 -2.44 -13.11 -3.08
C HIS A 141 -2.27 -11.90 -3.98
N THR A 142 -3.28 -11.56 -4.80
CA THR A 142 -3.24 -10.35 -5.65
C THR A 142 -3.03 -9.08 -4.83
N ILE A 143 -3.79 -8.88 -3.75
CA ILE A 143 -3.66 -7.70 -2.89
C ILE A 143 -2.32 -7.68 -2.15
N GLY A 144 -1.83 -8.83 -1.70
CA GLY A 144 -0.52 -9.00 -1.07
C GLY A 144 0.61 -8.60 -2.02
N ARG A 145 0.54 -9.07 -3.27
CA ARG A 145 1.48 -8.71 -4.34
C ARG A 145 1.46 -7.22 -4.66
N MET A 146 0.27 -6.60 -4.72
CA MET A 146 0.14 -5.14 -4.87
C MET A 146 0.80 -4.37 -3.70
N PHE A 147 0.67 -4.85 -2.46
CA PHE A 147 1.36 -4.22 -1.33
C PHE A 147 2.87 -4.40 -1.40
N GLN A 148 3.34 -5.59 -1.78
CA GLN A 148 4.75 -5.90 -1.91
C GLN A 148 5.42 -5.04 -3.01
N ALA A 149 4.73 -4.81 -4.14
CA ALA A 149 5.22 -4.00 -5.25
C ALA A 149 5.62 -2.56 -4.89
N MET A 150 5.06 -2.01 -3.81
CA MET A 150 5.40 -0.67 -3.33
C MET A 150 6.75 -0.58 -2.60
N PHE A 151 7.39 -1.71 -2.29
CA PHE A 151 8.63 -1.75 -1.53
C PHE A 151 9.81 -2.21 -2.40
N PRO A 152 11.05 -1.91 -2.00
CA PRO A 152 12.22 -2.45 -2.67
C PRO A 152 12.37 -3.95 -2.38
N HIS A 153 12.93 -4.68 -3.35
CA HIS A 153 13.19 -6.12 -3.24
C HIS A 153 14.15 -6.49 -2.11
N VAL A 154 15.12 -5.62 -1.83
CA VAL A 154 16.18 -5.88 -0.84
C VAL A 154 15.95 -5.02 0.40
N PRO A 155 15.50 -5.61 1.52
CA PRO A 155 15.40 -4.91 2.79
C PRO A 155 16.78 -4.72 3.44
N GLU A 156 16.89 -3.73 4.33
CA GLU A 156 18.11 -3.45 5.08
C GLU A 156 17.95 -3.83 6.56
N PHE A 157 18.31 -5.08 6.89
CA PHE A 157 18.18 -5.66 8.23
C PHE A 157 18.88 -4.84 9.34
N GLN A 158 19.92 -4.07 9.01
CA GLN A 158 20.58 -3.16 9.95
C GLN A 158 19.60 -2.14 10.56
N GLY A 159 18.61 -1.69 9.78
CA GLY A 159 17.60 -0.75 10.26
C GLY A 159 16.61 -1.36 11.24
N ARG A 160 16.49 -2.70 11.24
CA ARG A 160 15.55 -3.49 12.05
C ARG A 160 14.13 -2.96 11.97
N GLN A 161 13.71 -2.54 10.78
CA GLN A 161 12.40 -1.98 10.55
C GLN A 161 11.55 -2.96 9.76
N VAL A 162 10.27 -3.03 10.09
CA VAL A 162 9.32 -3.89 9.40
C VAL A 162 7.98 -3.19 9.24
N VAL A 163 7.40 -3.30 8.05
CA VAL A 163 6.00 -2.93 7.80
C VAL A 163 5.18 -4.22 7.73
N THR A 164 4.13 -4.28 8.54
CA THR A 164 3.25 -5.45 8.62
C THR A 164 1.89 -5.08 8.05
N PHE A 165 1.42 -5.88 7.10
CA PHE A 165 0.05 -5.95 6.64
C PHE A 165 -0.55 -7.23 7.21
N HIS A 166 -1.42 -7.10 8.21
CA HIS A 166 -2.08 -8.25 8.83
C HIS A 166 -3.55 -8.28 8.44
N ASN A 167 -3.94 -9.28 7.65
CA ASN A 167 -5.32 -9.47 7.26
C ASN A 167 -6.07 -10.30 8.32
N GLN A 168 -7.18 -9.77 8.84
CA GLN A 168 -8.03 -10.47 9.78
C GLN A 168 -9.49 -10.06 9.55
N ARG A 169 -10.34 -11.04 9.21
CA ARG A 169 -11.78 -10.82 8.91
C ARG A 169 -12.00 -9.70 7.88
N ASP A 170 -11.22 -9.70 6.80
CA ASP A 170 -11.19 -8.70 5.72
C ASP A 170 -10.76 -7.28 6.13
N PHE A 171 -10.21 -7.14 7.34
CA PHE A 171 -9.55 -5.91 7.78
C PHE A 171 -8.05 -6.10 7.74
N ILE A 172 -7.38 -5.20 7.03
CA ILE A 172 -5.93 -5.20 6.86
C ILE A 172 -5.37 -4.15 7.81
N PHE A 173 -4.77 -4.61 8.89
CA PHE A 173 -4.11 -3.77 9.87
C PHE A 173 -2.70 -3.46 9.39
N VAL A 174 -2.42 -2.18 9.16
CA VAL A 174 -1.12 -1.70 8.70
C VAL A 174 -0.37 -1.08 9.86
N ARG A 175 0.82 -1.59 10.14
CA ARG A 175 1.68 -1.13 11.24
C ARG A 175 3.14 -1.13 10.79
N ARG A 176 3.95 -0.21 11.34
CA ARG A 176 5.40 -0.18 11.13
C ARG A 176 6.10 -0.25 12.49
N HIS A 177 6.99 -1.23 12.64
CA HIS A 177 7.71 -1.45 13.87
C HIS A 177 9.22 -1.43 13.66
N ARG A 178 9.94 -1.05 14.72
CA ARG A 178 11.32 -1.46 14.94
C ARG A 178 11.32 -2.70 15.81
N TYR A 179 12.05 -3.72 15.41
CA TYR A 179 12.23 -4.90 16.24
C TYR A 179 13.59 -4.87 16.95
N VAL A 180 13.62 -5.41 18.17
CA VAL A 180 14.83 -5.55 18.97
C VAL A 180 14.84 -6.96 19.55
N PHE A 181 15.83 -7.75 19.17
CA PHE A 181 16.10 -9.04 19.80
C PHE A 181 16.49 -8.78 21.25
N ARG A 182 15.66 -9.24 22.19
CA ARG A 182 15.98 -9.18 23.63
C ARG A 182 16.79 -10.40 24.03
N ASP A 183 16.34 -11.56 23.56
CA ASP A 183 16.98 -12.87 23.69
C ASP A 183 16.81 -13.63 22.35
N THR A 184 17.31 -14.88 22.28
CA THR A 184 17.17 -15.75 21.09
C THR A 184 15.73 -16.11 20.75
N GLU A 185 14.80 -16.07 21.71
CA GLU A 185 13.39 -16.47 21.52
C GLU A 185 12.41 -15.29 21.52
N LYS A 186 12.82 -14.11 21.98
CA LYS A 186 11.91 -12.99 22.24
C LYS A 186 12.34 -11.72 21.51
N VAL A 187 11.40 -11.18 20.76
CA VAL A 187 11.54 -9.93 20.02
C VAL A 187 10.65 -8.86 20.66
N GLY A 188 11.25 -7.75 21.07
CA GLY A 188 10.53 -6.54 21.45
C GLY A 188 10.18 -5.72 20.22
N LEU A 189 9.00 -5.11 20.21
CA LEU A 189 8.54 -4.23 19.13
C LEU A 189 8.35 -2.80 19.64
N GLN A 190 8.79 -1.84 18.84
CA GLN A 190 8.52 -0.41 19.05
C GLN A 190 7.85 0.16 17.80
N GLU A 191 6.74 0.86 17.95
CA GLU A 191 6.01 1.50 16.85
C GLU A 191 6.83 2.66 16.25
N LEU A 192 6.88 2.80 14.93
CA LEU A 192 7.62 3.86 14.23
C LEU A 192 6.75 4.79 13.39
N GLY A 193 5.58 4.32 12.94
CA GLY A 193 4.78 4.99 11.92
C GLY A 193 3.31 5.11 12.29
N PRO A 194 2.46 5.55 11.34
CA PRO A 194 1.04 5.65 11.58
C PRO A 194 0.42 4.26 11.76
N LYS A 195 -0.68 4.21 12.51
CA LYS A 195 -1.56 3.04 12.60
C LYS A 195 -2.80 3.33 11.77
N PHE A 196 -3.18 2.41 10.90
CA PHE A 196 -4.48 2.48 10.24
C PHE A 196 -4.98 1.10 9.85
N THR A 197 -6.24 1.03 9.44
CA THR A 197 -6.88 -0.20 8.97
C THR A 197 -7.47 0.05 7.60
N LEU A 198 -7.26 -0.88 6.68
CA LEU A 198 -7.83 -0.88 5.35
C LEU A 198 -8.88 -1.99 5.25
N LYS A 199 -9.95 -1.74 4.50
CA LYS A 199 -10.89 -2.77 4.06
C LYS A 199 -11.11 -2.62 2.57
N LEU A 200 -10.78 -3.66 1.80
CA LEU A 200 -10.99 -3.67 0.35
C LEU A 200 -12.49 -3.50 0.06
N LYS A 201 -12.82 -2.60 -0.87
CA LYS A 201 -14.20 -2.42 -1.36
C LYS A 201 -14.38 -2.87 -2.78
N TRP A 202 -13.36 -2.72 -3.61
CA TRP A 202 -13.37 -3.25 -4.96
C TRP A 202 -11.95 -3.36 -5.51
N LEU A 203 -11.80 -4.27 -6.46
CA LEU A 203 -10.60 -4.51 -7.24
C LEU A 203 -10.98 -4.45 -8.72
N GLN A 204 -10.20 -3.72 -9.50
CA GLN A 204 -10.42 -3.49 -10.91
C GLN A 204 -9.23 -3.99 -11.73
N LYS A 205 -9.51 -4.56 -12.91
CA LYS A 205 -8.48 -4.85 -13.92
C LYS A 205 -7.96 -3.56 -14.52
N GLY A 206 -6.65 -3.43 -14.57
CA GLY A 206 -5.97 -2.26 -15.12
C GLY A 206 -6.12 -1.00 -14.28
N THR A 207 -5.65 0.10 -14.87
CA THR A 207 -5.69 1.41 -14.23
C THR A 207 -7.11 1.93 -14.07
N TYR A 208 -7.31 2.80 -13.08
CA TYR A 208 -8.63 3.29 -12.72
C TYR A 208 -9.44 3.80 -13.93
N ASN A 209 -10.55 3.11 -14.19
CA ASN A 209 -11.51 3.50 -15.20
C ASN A 209 -12.94 3.38 -14.65
N ARG A 210 -13.77 4.40 -14.78
CA ARG A 210 -15.14 4.36 -14.24
C ARG A 210 -15.95 3.17 -14.76
N ASP A 211 -15.80 2.89 -16.06
CA ASP A 211 -16.57 1.88 -16.79
C ASP A 211 -15.74 0.62 -17.10
N GLY A 212 -14.62 0.44 -16.39
CA GLY A 212 -13.73 -0.72 -16.58
C GLY A 212 -14.25 -1.98 -15.89
N GLU A 213 -13.58 -3.10 -16.16
CA GLU A 213 -13.93 -4.41 -15.60
C GLU A 213 -13.45 -4.55 -14.15
N TYR A 214 -14.39 -4.85 -13.25
CA TYR A 214 -14.08 -5.09 -11.85
C TYR A 214 -14.02 -6.58 -11.56
N GLU A 215 -12.87 -7.03 -11.04
CA GLU A 215 -12.65 -8.42 -10.66
C GLU A 215 -13.45 -8.79 -9.41
N TRP A 216 -13.57 -7.83 -8.48
CA TRP A 216 -14.19 -8.08 -7.19
C TRP A 216 -14.84 -6.83 -6.61
N PHE A 217 -15.99 -7.02 -5.94
CA PHE A 217 -16.69 -5.99 -5.19
C PHE A 217 -17.14 -6.53 -3.82
N PHE A 218 -17.01 -5.68 -2.80
CA PHE A 218 -17.62 -5.91 -1.51
C PHE A 218 -19.13 -5.72 -1.60
N LYS A 219 -19.89 -6.77 -1.30
CA LYS A 219 -21.33 -6.72 -1.12
C LYS A 219 -21.64 -6.69 0.38
N PRO A 220 -22.25 -5.61 0.93
CA PRO A 220 -22.81 -5.67 2.26
C PRO A 220 -23.95 -6.70 2.27
N GLU A 221 -23.98 -7.53 3.30
CA GLU A 221 -25.17 -8.33 3.65
C GLU A 221 -26.33 -7.43 4.08
#